data_AF-A0A7W9HGY9-F1
#
_entry.id   AF-A0A7W9HGY9-F1
#
_cell.length_a   1.000
_cell.length_b   1.000
_cell.length_c   1.000
_cell.angle_alpha   90.00
_cell.angle_beta   90.00
_cell.angle_gamma   90.00
#
_symmetry.space_group_name_H-M   'P 1'
#
loop_
_entity.id
_entity.type
_entity.pdbx_description
1 polymer ?
#
loop_
_entity_poly.entity_id
_entity_poly.type
_entity_poly.pdbx_seq_one_letter_code
_entity_poly.pdbx_strand_id
1 'polypeptide(L)'
;MTWTSLHVRLSWAVEDVDAFIADVLAPELDGHRAAGRVADWFYVRYWEAGPHLRVRVRDAAVDLADRLRSLVAGADRPVVVSSPDWLPHGDVREMPYVPEVERYGGPESLPVAEAVFCRSTEVAVAVLRSAGSKFTAAVELVMATTIAVKLDRVEAASWLRSLATGWRQAREPVAPPGMRSHIAARTLHEARATHLAARWDRLESRATGAVGYWADQVRAVDLPRYVWASQLHMLFNRLGLGPEEERTVCRLVAMTAEAPDGPTPFHEDGATAADRRYLAASKFHSGVPDQGPLKVEVTSPTLPWWPDVPLPDAAPVSGALADALLARHTARGPELSGPLDARQLATLLWTAQGALPDGRRPYPSAGARHSARLRVVALRVTGLEPGVYEVDEVRRTLVHVAPAPPVDDVRASSMWFGEGEGRVDPATTPAVLALYTRIGELRAAYGLRALRLAFTEAGHLAQNLALVAASSGLALGMIGGFYDDMAHDVLCLDGVDDTLVYLMPLASV
;
A
#
# COMPACT_ATOMS: atom_id res chain seq x y z
N MET A 1 3.05 -7.87 -33.95
CA MET A 1 4.08 -7.18 -33.16
C MET A 1 4.77 -8.24 -32.33
N THR A 2 6.09 -8.31 -32.38
CA THR A 2 6.88 -9.33 -31.67
C THR A 2 7.93 -8.66 -30.80
N TRP A 3 8.02 -9.08 -29.55
CA TRP A 3 9.04 -8.63 -28.61
C TRP A 3 10.18 -9.64 -28.54
N THR A 4 11.39 -9.20 -28.87
CA THR A 4 12.63 -9.92 -28.57
C THR A 4 13.10 -9.52 -27.18
N SER A 5 13.53 -10.49 -26.38
CA SER A 5 14.01 -10.23 -25.02
C SER A 5 15.42 -10.75 -24.81
N LEU A 6 16.29 -9.84 -24.40
CA LEU A 6 17.69 -10.10 -24.16
C LEU A 6 17.99 -9.88 -22.67
N HIS A 7 18.38 -10.95 -21.99
CA HIS A 7 18.82 -10.90 -20.59
C HIS A 7 20.33 -10.66 -20.58
N VAL A 8 20.76 -9.48 -20.12
CA VAL A 8 22.15 -9.00 -20.14
C VAL A 8 22.72 -9.01 -18.71
N ARG A 9 23.68 -9.90 -18.43
CA ARG A 9 24.24 -10.10 -17.08
C ARG A 9 25.25 -9.01 -16.71
N LEU A 10 24.91 -8.19 -15.71
CA LEU A 10 25.70 -7.04 -15.29
C LEU A 10 26.01 -7.12 -13.79
N SER A 11 27.21 -7.58 -13.46
CA SER A 11 27.72 -7.67 -12.09
C SER A 11 28.47 -6.42 -11.65
N TRP A 12 27.97 -5.24 -12.05
CA TRP A 12 28.55 -3.94 -11.73
C TRP A 12 27.81 -3.26 -10.57
N ALA A 13 28.41 -2.19 -10.03
CA ALA A 13 27.72 -1.33 -9.07
C ALA A 13 26.52 -0.64 -9.73
N VAL A 14 25.54 -0.19 -8.94
CA VAL A 14 24.31 0.42 -9.48
C VAL A 14 24.66 1.65 -10.34
N GLU A 15 25.64 2.44 -9.92
CA GLU A 15 26.11 3.64 -10.60
C GLU A 15 26.75 3.31 -11.96
N ASP A 16 27.46 2.19 -12.05
CA ASP A 16 28.07 1.73 -13.31
C ASP A 16 27.01 1.15 -14.27
N VAL A 17 25.99 0.47 -13.74
CA VAL A 17 24.82 0.04 -14.54
C VAL A 17 24.04 1.26 -15.03
N ASP A 18 23.87 2.28 -14.19
CA ASP A 18 23.21 3.55 -14.56
C ASP A 18 23.96 4.24 -15.70
N ALA A 19 25.28 4.37 -15.59
CA ALA A 19 26.14 4.93 -16.64
C ALA A 19 26.07 4.09 -17.93
N PHE A 20 26.13 2.76 -17.83
CA PHE A 20 25.99 1.90 -19.00
C PHE A 20 24.64 2.07 -19.71
N ILE A 21 23.55 2.13 -18.95
CA ILE A 21 22.21 2.37 -19.52
C ILE A 21 22.17 3.73 -20.23
N ALA A 22 22.61 4.78 -19.55
CA ALA A 22 22.52 6.15 -20.01
C ALA A 22 23.43 6.44 -21.22
N ASP A 23 24.67 5.96 -21.18
CA ASP A 23 25.73 6.41 -22.08
C ASP A 23 26.08 5.40 -23.17
N VAL A 24 25.67 4.14 -23.02
CA VAL A 24 26.02 3.06 -23.96
C VAL A 24 24.77 2.40 -24.54
N LEU A 25 23.91 1.82 -23.69
CA LEU A 25 22.75 1.06 -24.13
C LEU A 25 21.72 1.94 -24.84
N ALA A 26 21.36 3.07 -24.24
CA ALA A 26 20.33 3.94 -24.81
C ALA A 26 20.75 4.55 -26.15
N PRO A 27 21.95 5.14 -26.33
CA PRO A 27 22.40 5.61 -27.63
C PRO A 27 22.43 4.52 -28.71
N GLU A 28 22.84 3.29 -28.36
CA GLU A 28 22.84 2.17 -29.29
C GLU A 28 21.41 1.86 -29.77
N LEU A 29 20.48 1.61 -28.84
CA LEU A 29 19.12 1.21 -29.19
C LEU A 29 18.34 2.36 -29.86
N ASP A 30 18.56 3.60 -29.44
CA ASP A 30 17.99 4.78 -30.10
C ASP A 30 18.54 4.95 -31.51
N GLY A 31 19.83 4.64 -31.76
CA GLY A 31 20.42 4.62 -33.09
C GLY A 31 19.79 3.56 -34.01
N HIS A 32 19.49 2.37 -33.46
CA HIS A 32 18.75 1.34 -34.19
C HIS A 32 17.30 1.75 -34.48
N ARG A 33 16.64 2.41 -33.52
CA ARG A 33 15.28 2.94 -33.67
C ARG A 33 15.22 4.03 -34.74
N ALA A 34 16.13 5.00 -34.70
CA ALA A 34 16.24 6.06 -35.71
C ALA A 34 16.50 5.53 -37.12
N ALA A 35 17.20 4.40 -37.23
CA ALA A 35 17.46 3.72 -38.50
C ALA A 35 16.35 2.75 -38.94
N GLY A 36 15.23 2.66 -38.21
CA GLY A 36 14.10 1.78 -38.53
C GLY A 36 14.40 0.29 -38.37
N ARG A 37 15.48 -0.08 -37.66
CA ARG A 37 15.86 -1.49 -37.42
C ARG A 37 15.20 -2.10 -36.19
N VAL A 38 14.61 -1.25 -35.36
CA VAL A 38 13.85 -1.58 -34.14
C VAL A 38 12.69 -0.60 -34.08
N ALA A 39 11.49 -1.08 -33.75
CA ALA A 39 10.32 -0.20 -33.64
C ALA A 39 10.31 0.59 -32.32
N ASP A 40 10.64 -0.06 -31.20
CA ASP A 40 10.79 0.57 -29.89
C ASP A 40 11.52 -0.36 -28.91
N TRP A 41 11.87 0.15 -27.73
CA TRP A 41 12.55 -0.65 -26.73
C TRP A 41 12.26 -0.18 -25.31
N PHE A 42 12.42 -1.08 -24.35
CA PHE A 42 12.46 -0.74 -22.93
C PHE A 42 13.38 -1.71 -22.18
N TYR A 43 13.71 -1.38 -20.94
CA TYR A 43 14.48 -2.26 -20.07
C TYR A 43 13.85 -2.41 -18.69
N VAL A 44 14.18 -3.50 -18.02
CA VAL A 44 13.83 -3.78 -16.63
C VAL A 44 15.09 -4.25 -15.92
N ARG A 45 15.33 -3.76 -14.71
CA ARG A 45 16.37 -4.29 -13.82
C ARG A 45 15.80 -5.49 -13.08
N TYR A 46 16.48 -6.63 -13.13
CA TYR A 46 15.93 -7.87 -12.61
C TYR A 46 16.98 -8.73 -11.90
N TRP A 47 16.48 -9.66 -11.09
CA TRP A 47 17.29 -10.60 -10.32
C TRP A 47 16.81 -12.03 -10.53
N GLU A 48 17.67 -12.87 -11.12
CA GLU A 48 17.43 -14.31 -11.30
C GLU A 48 18.75 -14.96 -11.71
N ALA A 49 19.36 -15.79 -10.87
CA ALA A 49 20.74 -16.27 -11.07
C ALA A 49 21.75 -15.12 -11.29
N GLY A 50 21.61 -14.03 -10.52
CA GLY A 50 22.44 -12.83 -10.56
C GLY A 50 21.76 -11.58 -11.16
N PRO A 51 22.41 -10.41 -11.04
CA PRO A 51 21.87 -9.13 -11.50
C PRO A 51 21.92 -9.03 -13.03
N HIS A 52 20.84 -8.55 -13.63
CA HIS A 52 20.79 -8.36 -15.07
C HIS A 52 19.78 -7.32 -15.52
N LEU A 53 19.95 -6.86 -16.75
CA LEU A 53 18.94 -6.10 -17.47
C LEU A 53 18.15 -7.05 -18.36
N ARG A 54 16.82 -6.95 -18.33
CA ARG A 54 15.95 -7.53 -19.35
C ARG A 54 15.66 -6.43 -20.36
N VAL A 55 16.37 -6.46 -21.49
CA VAL A 55 16.20 -5.52 -22.59
C VAL A 55 15.17 -6.09 -23.55
N ARG A 56 14.05 -5.39 -23.71
CA ARG A 56 12.94 -5.79 -24.58
C ARG A 56 12.94 -4.89 -25.81
N VAL A 57 12.96 -5.49 -26.99
CA VAL A 57 13.08 -4.81 -28.28
C VAL A 57 11.90 -5.22 -29.16
N ARG A 58 11.15 -4.25 -29.66
CA ARG A 58 9.97 -4.48 -30.50
C ARG A 58 10.36 -4.54 -31.97
N ASP A 59 9.88 -5.57 -32.65
CA ASP A 59 10.04 -5.80 -34.09
C ASP A 59 11.51 -5.65 -34.55
N ALA A 60 12.42 -6.33 -33.86
CA ALA A 60 13.86 -6.29 -34.15
C ALA A 60 14.18 -6.92 -35.51
N ALA A 61 14.79 -6.14 -36.41
CA ALA A 61 15.27 -6.58 -37.72
C ALA A 61 16.78 -6.90 -37.73
N VAL A 62 17.42 -6.91 -36.55
CA VAL A 62 18.85 -7.13 -36.35
C VAL A 62 19.07 -8.05 -35.16
N ASP A 63 20.12 -8.87 -35.20
CA ASP A 63 20.61 -9.58 -34.02
C ASP A 63 21.38 -8.62 -33.12
N LEU A 64 20.84 -8.40 -31.91
CA LEU A 64 21.42 -7.50 -30.91
C LEU A 64 22.20 -8.27 -29.84
N ALA A 65 22.13 -9.60 -29.78
CA ALA A 65 22.75 -10.36 -28.69
C ALA A 65 24.28 -10.20 -28.68
N ASP A 66 24.93 -10.47 -29.82
CA ASP A 66 26.39 -10.30 -29.96
C ASP A 66 26.83 -8.85 -29.80
N ARG A 67 25.98 -7.91 -30.24
CA ARG A 67 26.25 -6.49 -30.08
C ARG A 67 26.26 -6.09 -28.61
N LEU A 68 25.26 -6.52 -27.84
CA LEU A 68 25.20 -6.25 -26.40
C LEU A 68 26.37 -6.90 -25.65
N ARG A 69 26.76 -8.15 -26.00
CA ARG A 69 27.97 -8.78 -25.43
C ARG A 69 29.21 -7.91 -25.65
N SER A 70 29.38 -7.41 -26.88
CA SER A 70 30.50 -6.55 -27.26
C SER A 70 30.49 -5.22 -26.50
N LEU A 71 29.31 -4.61 -26.30
CA LEU A 71 29.17 -3.36 -25.55
C LEU A 71 29.51 -3.55 -24.07
N VAL A 72 29.08 -4.66 -23.46
CA VAL A 72 29.40 -4.95 -22.05
C VAL A 72 30.90 -5.19 -21.89
N ALA A 73 31.51 -5.97 -22.77
CA ALA A 73 32.96 -6.21 -22.76
C ALA A 73 33.78 -4.92 -22.95
N GLY A 74 33.27 -3.96 -23.73
CA GLY A 74 33.93 -2.68 -23.98
C GLY A 74 33.74 -1.61 -22.90
N ALA A 75 32.85 -1.81 -21.92
CA ALA A 75 32.50 -0.79 -20.92
C ALA A 75 33.55 -0.62 -19.79
N ASP A 76 34.51 -1.55 -19.68
CA ASP A 76 35.63 -1.57 -18.72
C ASP A 76 35.25 -1.09 -17.31
N ARG A 77 34.30 -1.77 -16.67
CA ARG A 77 33.83 -1.49 -15.30
C ARG A 77 34.18 -2.64 -14.34
N PRO A 78 34.47 -2.35 -13.06
CA PRO A 78 34.82 -3.38 -12.09
C PRO A 78 33.62 -4.29 -11.79
N VAL A 79 33.84 -5.61 -11.84
CA VAL A 79 32.87 -6.60 -11.39
C VAL A 79 32.88 -6.61 -9.86
N VAL A 80 31.78 -6.18 -9.24
CA VAL A 80 31.67 -6.00 -7.79
C VAL A 80 31.08 -7.20 -7.07
N VAL A 81 30.29 -8.05 -7.74
CA VAL A 81 29.69 -9.23 -7.10
C VAL A 81 29.67 -10.43 -8.04
N SER A 82 30.14 -11.58 -7.56
CA SER A 82 30.03 -12.85 -8.29
C SER A 82 29.75 -13.99 -7.31
N SER A 83 29.00 -14.98 -7.78
CA SER A 83 28.74 -16.24 -7.08
C SER A 83 28.86 -17.39 -8.09
N PRO A 84 29.35 -18.57 -7.68
CA PRO A 84 29.39 -19.75 -8.54
C PRO A 84 28.02 -20.16 -9.11
N ASP A 85 26.93 -19.83 -8.39
CA ASP A 85 25.56 -20.17 -8.78
C ASP A 85 24.95 -19.16 -9.78
N TRP A 86 25.68 -18.11 -10.13
CA TRP A 86 25.21 -17.06 -11.03
C TRP A 86 25.70 -17.27 -12.45
N LEU A 87 24.95 -16.72 -13.40
CA LEU A 87 25.44 -16.63 -14.77
C LEU A 87 26.58 -15.61 -14.86
N PRO A 88 27.58 -15.85 -15.73
CA PRO A 88 28.77 -15.02 -15.79
C PRO A 88 28.43 -13.60 -16.26
N HIS A 89 29.19 -12.63 -15.75
CA HIS A 89 29.13 -11.26 -16.23
C HIS A 89 29.36 -11.19 -17.75
N GLY A 90 28.57 -10.37 -18.45
CA GLY A 90 28.63 -10.23 -19.90
C GLY A 90 27.87 -11.30 -20.68
N ASP A 91 27.31 -12.32 -20.00
CA ASP A 91 26.41 -13.26 -20.64
C ASP A 91 25.14 -12.54 -21.14
N VAL A 92 24.75 -12.85 -22.37
CA VAL A 92 23.54 -12.31 -23.01
C VAL A 92 22.76 -13.48 -23.58
N ARG A 93 21.50 -13.62 -23.19
CA ARG A 93 20.62 -14.70 -23.66
C ARG A 93 19.31 -14.16 -24.16
N GLU A 94 18.86 -14.69 -25.29
CA GLU A 94 17.49 -14.50 -25.73
C GLU A 94 16.56 -15.38 -24.89
N MET A 95 15.46 -14.80 -24.41
CA MET A 95 14.47 -15.47 -23.57
C MET A 95 13.06 -15.19 -24.11
N PRO A 96 12.08 -16.09 -23.92
CA PRO A 96 10.70 -15.79 -24.27
C PRO A 96 10.18 -14.55 -23.55
N TYR A 97 9.40 -13.72 -24.24
CA TYR A 97 8.61 -12.66 -23.62
C TYR A 97 7.22 -13.20 -23.28
N VAL A 98 6.92 -13.27 -21.98
CA VAL A 98 5.61 -13.63 -21.45
C VAL A 98 5.02 -12.38 -20.79
N PRO A 99 4.01 -11.73 -21.38
CA PRO A 99 3.44 -10.51 -20.82
C PRO A 99 2.52 -10.81 -19.63
N GLU A 100 2.53 -9.91 -18.64
CA GLU A 100 1.64 -9.96 -17.46
C GLU A 100 0.28 -9.33 -17.77
N VAL A 101 -0.50 -9.98 -18.64
CA VAL A 101 -1.75 -9.43 -19.22
C VAL A 101 -2.72 -8.90 -18.15
N GLU A 102 -3.00 -9.69 -17.10
CA GLU A 102 -3.97 -9.33 -16.06
C GLU A 102 -3.52 -8.10 -15.24
N ARG A 103 -2.24 -8.04 -14.87
CA ARG A 103 -1.65 -6.93 -14.10
C ARG A 103 -1.76 -5.59 -14.84
N TYR A 104 -1.67 -5.62 -16.16
CA TYR A 104 -1.65 -4.42 -17.01
C TYR A 104 -2.98 -4.13 -17.70
N GLY A 105 -4.10 -4.56 -17.12
CA GLY A 105 -5.43 -4.12 -17.57
C GLY A 105 -6.12 -5.04 -18.57
N GLY A 106 -5.56 -6.22 -18.82
CA GLY A 106 -6.10 -7.16 -19.80
C GLY A 106 -5.52 -6.96 -21.21
N PRO A 107 -5.97 -7.78 -22.19
CA PRO A 107 -5.41 -7.80 -23.54
C PRO A 107 -5.48 -6.47 -24.30
N GLU A 108 -6.51 -5.66 -24.04
CA GLU A 108 -6.73 -4.37 -24.71
C GLU A 108 -5.81 -3.26 -24.16
N SER A 109 -5.56 -3.27 -22.84
CA SER A 109 -4.70 -2.27 -22.19
C SER A 109 -3.21 -2.60 -22.29
N LEU A 110 -2.85 -3.88 -22.45
CA LEU A 110 -1.44 -4.30 -22.47
C LEU A 110 -0.59 -3.57 -23.54
N PRO A 111 -1.01 -3.42 -24.81
CA PRO A 111 -0.21 -2.68 -25.80
C PRO A 111 0.03 -1.22 -25.42
N VAL A 112 -0.95 -0.59 -24.75
CA VAL A 112 -0.82 0.78 -24.23
C VAL A 112 0.17 0.81 -23.08
N ALA A 113 0.08 -0.15 -22.15
CA ALA A 113 1.03 -0.30 -21.05
C ALA A 113 2.47 -0.53 -21.54
N GLU A 114 2.65 -1.34 -22.59
CA GLU A 114 3.95 -1.56 -23.25
C GLU A 114 4.50 -0.29 -23.90
N ALA A 115 3.64 0.54 -24.51
CA ALA A 115 4.07 1.84 -25.01
C ALA A 115 4.56 2.74 -23.87
N VAL A 116 3.85 2.75 -22.73
CA VAL A 116 4.26 3.49 -21.52
C VAL A 116 5.59 2.95 -20.95
N PHE A 117 5.88 1.65 -21.06
CA PHE A 117 7.20 1.10 -20.71
C PHE A 117 8.34 1.71 -21.52
N CYS A 118 8.13 1.94 -22.81
CA CYS A 118 9.10 2.63 -23.66
C CYS A 118 9.25 4.10 -23.28
N ARG A 119 8.12 4.80 -23.05
CA ARG A 119 8.13 6.22 -22.63
C ARG A 119 8.82 6.42 -21.27
N SER A 120 8.54 5.55 -20.31
CA SER A 120 9.18 5.57 -18.98
C SER A 120 10.68 5.23 -19.06
N THR A 121 11.11 4.40 -20.02
CA THR A 121 12.54 4.18 -20.32
C THR A 121 13.21 5.46 -20.81
N GLU A 122 12.60 6.23 -21.70
CA GLU A 122 13.15 7.51 -22.17
C GLU A 122 13.29 8.53 -21.02
N VAL A 123 12.26 8.60 -20.16
CA VAL A 123 12.28 9.44 -18.94
C VAL A 123 13.38 9.00 -17.99
N ALA A 124 13.50 7.70 -17.72
CA ALA A 124 14.53 7.17 -16.83
C ALA A 124 15.93 7.48 -17.36
N VAL A 125 16.20 7.25 -18.65
CA VAL A 125 17.49 7.59 -19.29
C VAL A 125 17.79 9.09 -19.17
N ALA A 126 16.80 9.96 -19.38
CA ALA A 126 16.99 11.40 -19.22
C ALA A 126 17.33 11.79 -17.77
N VAL A 127 16.71 11.14 -16.79
CA VAL A 127 17.03 11.33 -15.36
C VAL A 127 18.42 10.82 -15.03
N LEU A 128 18.81 9.64 -15.52
CA LEU A 128 20.14 9.04 -15.28
C LEU A 128 21.28 9.89 -15.87
N ARG A 129 21.04 10.57 -17.00
CA ARG A 129 22.01 11.53 -17.59
C ARG A 129 22.08 12.87 -16.86
N SER A 130 21.08 13.18 -16.04
CA SER A 130 21.05 14.45 -15.32
C SER A 130 22.02 14.42 -14.13
N ALA A 131 22.62 15.56 -13.80
CA ALA A 131 23.42 15.70 -12.58
C ALA A 131 22.57 15.73 -11.28
N GLY A 132 21.25 15.54 -11.39
CA GLY A 132 20.29 15.62 -10.29
C GLY A 132 20.14 14.31 -9.52
N SER A 133 19.54 14.40 -8.34
CA SER A 133 19.22 13.23 -7.53
C SER A 133 18.07 12.42 -8.15
N LYS A 134 18.29 11.11 -8.38
CA LYS A 134 17.25 10.16 -8.83
C LYS A 134 16.04 10.15 -7.91
N PHE A 135 16.27 10.21 -6.59
CA PHE A 135 15.21 10.28 -5.59
C PHE A 135 14.38 11.55 -5.73
N THR A 136 15.01 12.71 -5.95
CA THR A 136 14.28 13.98 -6.18
C THR A 136 13.47 13.95 -7.47
N ALA A 137 14.04 13.40 -8.55
CA ALA A 137 13.32 13.24 -9.81
C ALA A 137 12.12 12.28 -9.65
N ALA A 138 12.28 11.20 -8.89
CA ALA A 138 11.21 10.26 -8.59
C ALA A 138 10.05 10.91 -7.82
N VAL A 139 10.34 11.77 -6.83
CA VAL A 139 9.32 12.58 -6.15
C VAL A 139 8.52 13.44 -7.14
N GLU A 140 9.20 14.15 -8.04
CA GLU A 140 8.53 14.98 -9.05
C GLU A 140 7.73 14.15 -10.07
N LEU A 141 8.23 12.97 -10.47
CA LEU A 141 7.56 12.07 -11.39
C LEU A 141 6.28 11.48 -10.78
N VAL A 142 6.29 11.15 -9.49
CA VAL A 142 5.09 10.69 -8.78
C VAL A 142 4.05 11.81 -8.67
N MET A 143 4.46 13.02 -8.25
CA MET A 143 3.58 14.19 -8.23
C MET A 143 2.99 14.49 -9.62
N ALA A 144 3.82 14.44 -10.67
CA ALA A 144 3.35 14.66 -12.02
C ALA A 144 2.36 13.56 -12.47
N THR A 145 2.57 12.33 -12.03
CA THR A 145 1.65 11.21 -12.33
C THR A 145 0.30 11.42 -11.66
N THR A 146 0.25 11.74 -10.36
CA THR A 146 -1.01 12.00 -9.64
C THR A 146 -1.79 13.15 -10.25
N ILE A 147 -1.12 14.24 -10.63
CA ILE A 147 -1.73 15.37 -11.32
C ILE A 147 -2.25 14.95 -12.71
N ALA A 148 -1.45 14.22 -13.48
CA ALA A 148 -1.80 13.82 -14.84
C ALA A 148 -2.98 12.83 -14.91
N VAL A 149 -3.11 11.95 -13.91
CA VAL A 149 -4.28 11.07 -13.73
C VAL A 149 -5.46 11.76 -13.03
N LYS A 150 -5.36 13.08 -12.80
CA LYS A 150 -6.42 13.96 -12.26
C LYS A 150 -6.91 13.59 -10.86
N LEU A 151 -6.01 13.12 -10.00
CA LEU A 151 -6.33 12.94 -8.58
C LEU A 151 -6.28 14.28 -7.87
N ASP A 152 -7.28 14.55 -7.03
CA ASP A 152 -7.11 15.58 -6.02
C ASP A 152 -6.07 15.15 -4.97
N ARG A 153 -5.73 16.05 -4.03
CA ARG A 153 -4.70 15.75 -3.03
C ARG A 153 -5.07 14.62 -2.08
N VAL A 154 -6.35 14.47 -1.73
CA VAL A 154 -6.82 13.42 -0.83
C VAL A 154 -6.80 12.08 -1.55
N GLU A 155 -7.31 12.03 -2.78
CA GLU A 155 -7.23 10.84 -3.62
C GLU A 155 -5.78 10.42 -3.90
N ALA A 156 -4.89 11.39 -4.16
CA ALA A 156 -3.48 11.13 -4.35
C ALA A 156 -2.81 10.57 -3.08
N ALA A 157 -3.13 11.12 -1.91
CA ALA A 157 -2.61 10.61 -0.65
C ALA A 157 -3.06 9.18 -0.37
N SER A 158 -4.37 8.89 -0.48
CA SER A 158 -4.91 7.54 -0.32
C SER A 158 -4.25 6.56 -1.30
N TRP A 159 -4.24 6.89 -2.59
CA TRP A 159 -3.68 6.02 -3.63
C TRP A 159 -2.18 5.73 -3.43
N LEU A 160 -1.38 6.74 -3.08
CA LEU A 160 0.05 6.57 -2.86
C LEU A 160 0.37 5.81 -1.56
N ARG A 161 -0.45 5.96 -0.52
CA ARG A 161 -0.37 5.13 0.69
C ARG A 161 -0.70 3.68 0.36
N SER A 162 -1.74 3.41 -0.42
CA SER A 162 -2.04 2.06 -0.92
C SER A 162 -0.90 1.49 -1.79
N LEU A 163 -0.26 2.30 -2.63
CA LEU A 163 0.88 1.86 -3.45
C LEU A 163 2.08 1.48 -2.58
N ALA A 164 2.40 2.29 -1.57
CA ALA A 164 3.48 2.01 -0.62
C ALA A 164 3.24 0.71 0.16
N THR A 165 1.99 0.44 0.55
CA THR A 165 1.60 -0.79 1.27
C THR A 165 1.47 -2.02 0.37
N GLY A 166 1.22 -1.84 -0.94
CA GLY A 166 1.04 -2.91 -1.92
C GLY A 166 2.20 -3.91 -1.98
N TRP A 167 3.40 -3.52 -1.56
CA TRP A 167 4.54 -4.42 -1.39
C TRP A 167 4.31 -5.55 -0.39
N ARG A 168 3.40 -5.40 0.59
CA ARG A 168 3.00 -6.50 1.49
C ARG A 168 2.15 -7.56 0.79
N GLN A 169 1.52 -7.20 -0.31
CA GLN A 169 0.74 -8.11 -1.16
C GLN A 169 1.58 -8.73 -2.27
N ALA A 170 2.81 -8.23 -2.48
CA ALA A 170 3.72 -8.77 -3.49
C ALA A 170 4.15 -10.20 -3.11
N ARG A 171 4.15 -11.10 -4.09
CA ARG A 171 4.62 -12.48 -3.93
C ARG A 171 6.14 -12.61 -4.05
N GLU A 172 6.83 -11.53 -4.41
CA GLU A 172 8.28 -11.50 -4.52
C GLU A 172 8.92 -11.42 -3.12
N PRO A 173 10.03 -12.13 -2.86
CA PRO A 173 10.73 -12.09 -1.58
C PRO A 173 11.44 -10.75 -1.43
N VAL A 174 10.68 -9.72 -1.06
CA VAL A 174 11.19 -8.40 -0.72
C VAL A 174 11.11 -8.24 0.79
N ALA A 175 12.13 -7.62 1.38
CA ALA A 175 12.06 -7.25 2.79
C ALA A 175 10.77 -6.44 3.02
N PRO A 176 9.90 -6.89 3.94
CA PRO A 176 8.65 -6.21 4.21
C PRO A 176 8.93 -4.79 4.73
N PRO A 177 7.96 -3.86 4.61
CA PRO A 177 8.14 -2.47 4.99
C PRO A 177 8.62 -2.36 6.44
N GLY A 178 9.86 -1.89 6.60
CA GLY A 178 10.40 -1.59 7.92
C GLY A 178 10.07 -0.16 8.34
N MET A 179 10.30 0.14 9.63
CA MET A 179 10.15 1.48 10.20
C MET A 179 11.00 2.55 9.50
N ARG A 180 12.05 2.15 8.79
CA ARG A 180 13.00 3.06 8.11
C ARG A 180 12.34 3.95 7.07
N SER A 181 11.55 3.40 6.15
CA SER A 181 10.91 4.21 5.11
C SER A 181 9.86 5.18 5.66
N HIS A 182 9.17 4.80 6.75
CA HIS A 182 8.26 5.70 7.48
C HIS A 182 9.01 6.86 8.14
N ILE A 183 10.06 6.57 8.90
CA ILE A 183 10.88 7.59 9.55
C ILE A 183 11.51 8.52 8.51
N ALA A 184 12.10 7.97 7.45
CA ALA A 184 12.73 8.76 6.39
C ALA A 184 11.75 9.72 5.70
N ALA A 185 10.56 9.23 5.32
CA ALA A 185 9.53 10.06 4.69
C ALA A 185 9.07 11.17 5.65
N ARG A 186 8.79 10.83 6.91
CA ARG A 186 8.34 11.79 7.93
C ARG A 186 9.41 12.85 8.21
N THR A 187 10.66 12.46 8.46
CA THR A 187 11.75 13.40 8.71
C THR A 187 11.97 14.34 7.53
N LEU A 188 11.88 13.84 6.30
CA LEU A 188 12.03 14.66 5.11
C LEU A 188 10.85 15.62 4.92
N HIS A 189 9.62 15.17 5.18
CA HIS A 189 8.42 16.01 5.15
C HIS A 189 8.49 17.13 6.19
N GLU A 190 8.79 16.80 7.45
CA GLU A 190 8.97 17.78 8.54
C GLU A 190 10.00 18.85 8.17
N ALA A 191 11.09 18.47 7.51
CA ALA A 191 12.14 19.40 7.11
C ALA A 191 11.84 20.23 5.85
N ARG A 192 10.94 19.77 4.97
CA ARG A 192 10.81 20.31 3.59
C ARG A 192 9.37 20.49 3.09
N ALA A 193 8.35 20.36 3.92
CA ALA A 193 6.94 20.36 3.51
C ALA A 193 6.57 21.53 2.59
N THR A 194 6.85 22.77 2.99
CA THR A 194 6.55 23.96 2.18
C THR A 194 7.25 23.97 0.82
N HIS A 195 8.48 23.47 0.74
CA HIS A 195 9.22 23.38 -0.52
C HIS A 195 8.65 22.30 -1.44
N LEU A 196 8.25 21.16 -0.87
CA LEU A 196 7.60 20.07 -1.58
C LEU A 196 6.21 20.49 -2.09
N ALA A 197 5.43 21.19 -1.27
CA ALA A 197 4.14 21.75 -1.66
C ALA A 197 4.28 22.77 -2.79
N ALA A 198 5.20 23.75 -2.67
CA ALA A 198 5.46 24.71 -3.73
C ALA A 198 5.94 24.05 -5.04
N ARG A 199 6.62 22.91 -4.94
CA ARG A 199 7.00 22.10 -6.10
C ARG A 199 5.81 21.41 -6.73
N TRP A 200 4.91 20.83 -5.95
CA TRP A 200 3.65 20.28 -6.43
C TRP A 200 2.83 21.36 -7.17
N ASP A 201 2.65 22.54 -6.59
CA ASP A 201 1.90 23.65 -7.19
C ASP A 201 2.48 24.07 -8.54
N ARG A 202 3.83 24.10 -8.66
CA ARG A 202 4.50 24.37 -9.94
C ARG A 202 4.18 23.30 -10.98
N LEU A 203 4.18 22.03 -10.61
CA LEU A 203 3.85 20.92 -11.52
C LEU A 203 2.39 20.95 -11.97
N GLU A 204 1.46 21.39 -11.12
CA GLU A 204 0.06 21.62 -11.49
C GLU A 204 -0.06 22.71 -12.57
N SER A 205 0.73 23.78 -12.45
CA SER A 205 0.73 24.87 -13.44
C SER A 205 1.40 24.51 -14.76
N ARG A 206 2.64 23.98 -14.70
CA ARG A 206 3.45 23.60 -15.87
C ARG A 206 4.66 22.77 -15.44
N ALA A 207 4.66 21.49 -15.82
CA ALA A 207 5.85 20.66 -15.79
C ALA A 207 6.74 20.88 -17.04
N THR A 208 8.05 20.72 -16.91
CA THR A 208 9.03 20.88 -18.01
C THR A 208 10.05 19.76 -18.01
N GLY A 209 10.87 19.68 -19.06
CA GLY A 209 11.92 18.65 -19.18
C GLY A 209 11.36 17.22 -19.17
N ALA A 210 12.09 16.29 -18.56
CA ALA A 210 11.69 14.88 -18.49
C ALA A 210 10.39 14.68 -17.70
N VAL A 211 10.14 15.47 -16.64
CA VAL A 211 8.91 15.41 -15.85
C VAL A 211 7.71 15.91 -16.65
N GLY A 212 7.88 17.00 -17.42
CA GLY A 212 6.87 17.51 -18.33
C GLY A 212 6.51 16.50 -19.43
N TYR A 213 7.54 15.92 -20.07
CA TYR A 213 7.34 14.86 -21.04
C TYR A 213 6.58 13.68 -20.45
N TRP A 214 6.97 13.21 -19.25
CA TRP A 214 6.27 12.12 -18.57
C TRP A 214 4.80 12.46 -18.32
N ALA A 215 4.50 13.65 -17.77
CA ALA A 215 3.14 14.09 -17.51
C ALA A 215 2.28 14.08 -18.79
N ASP A 216 2.84 14.48 -19.93
CA ASP A 216 2.13 14.46 -21.21
C ASP A 216 1.87 13.03 -21.71
N GLN A 217 2.81 12.10 -21.50
CA GLN A 217 2.61 10.69 -21.82
C GLN A 217 1.53 10.06 -20.93
N VAL A 218 1.49 10.41 -19.65
CA VAL A 218 0.45 9.95 -18.71
C VAL A 218 -0.92 10.45 -19.13
N ARG A 219 -1.06 11.73 -19.52
CA ARG A 219 -2.34 12.32 -19.99
C ARG A 219 -2.81 11.76 -21.32
N ALA A 220 -1.90 11.28 -22.16
CA ALA A 220 -2.21 10.80 -23.51
C ALA A 220 -2.87 9.41 -23.53
N VAL A 221 -2.86 8.69 -22.40
CA VAL A 221 -3.38 7.33 -22.32
C VAL A 221 -4.40 7.20 -21.19
N ASP A 222 -5.44 6.41 -21.42
CA ASP A 222 -6.43 6.07 -20.40
C ASP A 222 -6.17 4.63 -19.93
N LEU A 223 -5.64 4.51 -18.70
CA LEU A 223 -5.33 3.24 -18.06
C LEU A 223 -5.95 3.23 -16.66
N PRO A 224 -6.45 2.07 -16.18
CA PRO A 224 -6.98 1.96 -14.82
C PRO A 224 -5.96 2.37 -13.75
N ARG A 225 -6.42 2.95 -12.64
CA ARG A 225 -5.56 3.41 -11.52
C ARG A 225 -4.61 2.33 -11.00
N TYR A 226 -5.05 1.07 -10.94
CA TYR A 226 -4.20 -0.05 -10.50
C TYR A 226 -3.08 -0.39 -11.51
N VAL A 227 -3.31 -0.14 -12.80
CA VAL A 227 -2.27 -0.27 -13.83
C VAL A 227 -1.22 0.82 -13.66
N TRP A 228 -1.63 2.05 -13.35
CA TRP A 228 -0.70 3.14 -13.03
C TRP A 228 0.18 2.85 -11.81
N ALA A 229 -0.32 2.10 -10.83
CA ALA A 229 0.52 1.66 -9.72
C ALA A 229 1.66 0.74 -10.20
N SER A 230 1.37 -0.19 -11.11
CA SER A 230 2.40 -1.04 -11.74
C SER A 230 3.33 -0.24 -12.66
N GLN A 231 2.83 0.78 -13.37
CA GLN A 231 3.65 1.66 -14.20
C GLN A 231 4.64 2.50 -13.37
N LEU A 232 4.21 3.05 -12.24
CA LEU A 232 5.10 3.76 -11.30
C LEU A 232 6.16 2.81 -10.73
N HIS A 233 5.77 1.62 -10.30
CA HIS A 233 6.71 0.59 -9.86
C HIS A 233 7.77 0.28 -10.93
N MET A 234 7.34 0.12 -12.19
CA MET A 234 8.21 -0.09 -13.34
C MET A 234 9.12 1.11 -13.65
N LEU A 235 8.67 2.33 -13.42
CA LEU A 235 9.47 3.55 -13.54
C LEU A 235 10.56 3.61 -12.45
N PHE A 236 10.22 3.34 -11.19
CA PHE A 236 11.22 3.26 -10.09
C PHE A 236 12.28 2.19 -10.37
N ASN A 237 11.86 1.01 -10.84
CA ASN A 237 12.77 -0.04 -11.26
C ASN A 237 13.76 0.44 -12.34
N ARG A 238 13.30 1.16 -13.37
CA ARG A 238 14.16 1.71 -14.42
C ARG A 238 15.16 2.74 -13.89
N LEU A 239 14.73 3.60 -12.98
CA LEU A 239 15.58 4.55 -12.25
C LEU A 239 16.59 3.84 -11.33
N GLY A 240 16.44 2.55 -11.08
CA GLY A 240 17.28 1.79 -10.16
C GLY A 240 17.04 2.17 -8.70
N LEU A 241 15.80 2.54 -8.36
CA LEU A 241 15.37 2.75 -6.99
C LEU A 241 14.89 1.43 -6.39
N GLY A 242 15.35 1.13 -5.19
CA GLY A 242 14.94 -0.06 -4.45
C GLY A 242 13.54 0.07 -3.83
N PRO A 243 12.94 -1.04 -3.36
CA PRO A 243 11.61 -1.02 -2.74
C PRO A 243 11.48 -0.06 -1.56
N GLU A 244 12.51 0.09 -0.72
CA GLU A 244 12.49 1.06 0.38
C GLU A 244 12.42 2.51 -0.11
N GLU A 245 13.16 2.85 -1.17
CA GLU A 245 13.15 4.20 -1.74
C GLU A 245 11.80 4.51 -2.39
N GLU A 246 11.24 3.57 -3.16
CA GLU A 246 9.90 3.66 -3.74
C GLU A 246 8.84 3.95 -2.66
N ARG A 247 8.87 3.19 -1.56
CA ARG A 247 7.96 3.39 -0.42
C ARG A 247 8.15 4.77 0.21
N THR A 248 9.40 5.20 0.42
CA THR A 248 9.69 6.54 0.98
C THR A 248 9.19 7.65 0.06
N VAL A 249 9.38 7.55 -1.26
CA VAL A 249 8.87 8.53 -2.22
C VAL A 249 7.35 8.61 -2.14
N CYS A 250 6.65 7.47 -2.20
CA CYS A 250 5.18 7.47 -2.19
C CYS A 250 4.60 8.04 -0.90
N ARG A 251 5.17 7.67 0.27
CA ARG A 251 4.74 8.23 1.56
C ARG A 251 5.05 9.71 1.70
N LEU A 252 6.22 10.16 1.24
CA LEU A 252 6.59 11.58 1.26
C LEU A 252 5.62 12.43 0.43
N VAL A 253 5.28 11.94 -0.76
CA VAL A 253 4.37 12.63 -1.67
C VAL A 253 2.95 12.62 -1.11
N ALA A 254 2.49 11.52 -0.50
CA ALA A 254 1.22 11.46 0.22
C ALA A 254 1.16 12.46 1.38
N MET A 255 2.17 12.49 2.26
CA MET A 255 2.24 13.44 3.37
C MET A 255 2.26 14.90 2.89
N THR A 256 2.91 15.16 1.76
CA THR A 256 2.92 16.50 1.13
C THR A 256 1.52 16.91 0.65
N ALA A 257 0.74 15.95 0.13
CA ALA A 257 -0.63 16.18 -0.28
C ALA A 257 -1.57 16.42 0.92
N GLU A 258 -1.36 15.68 2.03
CA GLU A 258 -2.17 15.79 3.26
C GLU A 258 -1.87 17.04 4.08
N ALA A 259 -0.59 17.39 4.20
CA ALA A 259 -0.10 18.45 5.07
C ALA A 259 0.93 19.33 4.34
N PRO A 260 0.49 20.17 3.38
CA PRO A 260 1.38 20.99 2.57
C PRO A 260 2.19 22.03 3.36
N ASP A 261 1.63 22.50 4.48
CA ASP A 261 2.28 23.45 5.39
C ASP A 261 3.16 22.76 6.46
N GLY A 262 3.30 21.44 6.38
CA GLY A 262 3.97 20.63 7.40
C GLY A 262 2.99 20.10 8.47
N PRO A 263 3.47 19.20 9.35
CA PRO A 263 2.63 18.60 10.36
C PRO A 263 2.24 19.63 11.43
N THR A 264 1.00 19.57 11.90
CA THR A 264 0.55 20.33 13.07
C THR A 264 1.28 19.80 14.32
N PRO A 265 1.90 20.68 15.14
CA PRO A 265 2.51 20.26 16.40
C PRO A 265 1.52 19.54 17.32
N PHE A 266 1.92 18.37 17.81
CA PHE A 266 1.02 17.43 18.49
C PHE A 266 0.33 17.99 19.75
N HIS A 267 0.98 18.91 20.46
CA HIS A 267 0.46 19.54 21.67
C HIS A 267 0.05 21.01 21.48
N GLU A 268 -0.04 21.49 20.23
CA GLU A 268 -0.54 22.84 19.97
C GLU A 268 -2.03 22.92 20.37
N ASP A 269 -2.34 23.80 21.31
CA ASP A 269 -3.71 24.09 21.76
C ASP A 269 -4.10 25.53 21.39
N GLY A 270 -5.39 25.79 21.24
CA GLY A 270 -5.93 27.10 20.89
C GLY A 270 -7.20 27.03 20.06
N ALA A 271 -7.70 28.19 19.61
CA ALA A 271 -8.92 28.25 18.79
C ALA A 271 -8.77 27.55 17.42
N THR A 272 -7.53 27.37 16.97
CA THR A 272 -7.16 26.72 15.71
C THR A 272 -6.85 25.23 15.86
N ALA A 273 -6.88 24.68 17.07
CA ALA A 273 -6.68 23.25 17.32
C ALA A 273 -7.65 22.41 16.47
N ALA A 274 -7.14 21.33 15.86
CA ALA A 274 -7.85 20.58 14.82
C ALA A 274 -9.19 20.02 15.32
N ASP A 275 -9.21 19.49 16.55
CA ASP A 275 -10.40 18.97 17.22
C ASP A 275 -11.45 20.07 17.47
N ARG A 276 -11.04 21.26 17.93
CA ARG A 276 -11.96 22.39 18.17
C ARG A 276 -12.55 22.93 16.87
N ARG A 277 -11.72 23.11 15.84
CA ARG A 277 -12.17 23.53 14.49
C ARG A 277 -13.15 22.51 13.91
N TYR A 278 -12.80 21.22 14.00
CA TYR A 278 -13.67 20.14 13.57
C TYR A 278 -14.99 20.13 14.32
N LEU A 279 -14.97 20.19 15.66
CA LEU A 279 -16.17 20.15 16.49
C LEU A 279 -17.05 21.40 16.31
N ALA A 280 -16.47 22.55 15.99
CA ALA A 280 -17.22 23.74 15.62
C ALA A 280 -17.89 23.57 14.25
N ALA A 281 -17.15 23.15 13.23
CA ALA A 281 -17.62 23.04 11.85
C ALA A 281 -18.61 21.89 11.61
N SER A 282 -18.55 20.82 12.41
CA SER A 282 -19.42 19.63 12.28
C SER A 282 -20.73 19.73 13.06
N LYS A 283 -21.15 20.94 13.48
CA LYS A 283 -22.43 21.17 14.17
C LYS A 283 -23.58 21.25 13.17
N PHE A 284 -24.72 20.71 13.57
CA PHE A 284 -25.99 21.05 12.93
C PHE A 284 -26.51 22.36 13.49
N HIS A 285 -27.07 23.18 12.60
CA HIS A 285 -27.66 24.47 12.90
C HIS A 285 -29.14 24.41 12.53
N SER A 286 -29.99 24.80 13.49
CA SER A 286 -31.43 24.87 13.26
C SER A 286 -31.74 25.83 12.10
N GLY A 287 -32.55 25.38 11.14
CA GLY A 287 -32.96 26.18 9.99
C GLY A 287 -31.98 26.17 8.81
N VAL A 288 -30.91 25.37 8.84
CA VAL A 288 -30.00 25.21 7.68
C VAL A 288 -30.35 23.90 6.94
N PRO A 289 -30.90 23.97 5.72
CA PRO A 289 -31.45 22.79 5.03
C PRO A 289 -30.37 21.82 4.52
N ASP A 290 -29.18 22.32 4.14
CA ASP A 290 -28.15 21.54 3.45
C ASP A 290 -27.16 20.81 4.38
N GLN A 291 -27.62 20.43 5.58
CA GLN A 291 -26.82 19.67 6.54
C GLN A 291 -27.35 18.24 6.75
N GLY A 292 -28.43 17.85 6.07
CA GLY A 292 -28.98 16.50 6.13
C GLY A 292 -28.12 15.45 5.41
N PRO A 293 -28.35 14.15 5.66
CA PRO A 293 -27.65 13.07 4.97
C PRO A 293 -27.97 13.06 3.48
N LEU A 294 -26.92 12.91 2.66
CA LEU A 294 -27.04 12.75 1.21
C LEU A 294 -27.36 11.30 0.85
N LYS A 295 -28.12 11.12 -0.22
CA LYS A 295 -28.37 9.81 -0.83
C LYS A 295 -27.20 9.45 -1.74
N VAL A 296 -26.29 8.65 -1.22
CA VAL A 296 -25.16 8.10 -1.97
C VAL A 296 -25.25 6.59 -1.97
N GLU A 297 -25.01 5.95 -3.12
CA GLU A 297 -24.90 4.49 -3.21
C GLU A 297 -23.67 4.01 -2.41
N VAL A 298 -23.79 2.85 -1.77
CA VAL A 298 -22.67 2.20 -1.10
C VAL A 298 -21.96 1.36 -2.14
N THR A 299 -20.72 1.70 -2.48
CA THR A 299 -19.83 0.83 -3.25
C THR A 299 -19.01 0.00 -2.28
N SER A 300 -19.01 -1.33 -2.42
CA SER A 300 -18.10 -2.20 -1.67
C SER A 300 -16.82 -2.43 -2.49
N PRO A 301 -15.65 -1.94 -2.06
CA PRO A 301 -14.39 -2.20 -2.74
C PRO A 301 -13.85 -3.56 -2.30
N THR A 302 -14.56 -4.65 -2.56
CA THR A 302 -13.91 -5.97 -2.55
C THR A 302 -13.31 -6.15 -3.93
N LEU A 303 -11.98 -6.13 -3.98
CA LEU A 303 -11.26 -6.36 -5.23
C LEU A 303 -11.51 -7.81 -5.66
N PRO A 304 -11.87 -8.06 -6.93
CA PRO A 304 -12.41 -9.35 -7.37
C PRO A 304 -11.42 -10.53 -7.32
N TRP A 305 -10.16 -10.28 -6.95
CA TRP A 305 -9.08 -11.29 -6.95
C TRP A 305 -8.66 -11.77 -5.55
N TRP A 306 -9.29 -11.31 -4.47
CA TRP A 306 -8.99 -11.83 -3.13
C TRP A 306 -9.81 -13.10 -2.84
N PRO A 307 -9.17 -14.21 -2.43
CA PRO A 307 -9.88 -15.46 -2.21
C PRO A 307 -10.66 -15.43 -0.90
N ASP A 308 -11.89 -15.94 -0.94
CA ASP A 308 -12.72 -16.17 0.23
C ASP A 308 -12.16 -17.34 1.06
N VAL A 309 -12.14 -17.18 2.37
CA VAL A 309 -11.71 -18.17 3.35
C VAL A 309 -12.85 -18.37 4.37
N PRO A 310 -13.64 -19.46 4.24
CA PRO A 310 -14.75 -19.71 5.15
C PRO A 310 -14.25 -20.05 6.55
N LEU A 311 -14.98 -19.61 7.57
CA LEU A 311 -14.75 -20.01 8.95
C LEU A 311 -15.74 -21.11 9.38
N PRO A 312 -15.40 -21.92 10.40
CA PRO A 312 -16.35 -22.87 10.99
C PRO A 312 -17.60 -22.18 11.58
N ASP A 313 -18.67 -22.95 11.76
CA ASP A 313 -19.88 -22.45 12.39
C ASP A 313 -19.62 -21.94 13.82
N ALA A 314 -20.06 -20.71 14.07
CA ALA A 314 -20.01 -20.08 15.38
C ALA A 314 -20.73 -20.93 16.43
N ALA A 315 -20.13 -21.05 17.62
CA ALA A 315 -20.79 -21.65 18.77
C ALA A 315 -21.83 -20.67 19.34
N PRO A 316 -22.94 -21.15 19.91
CA PRO A 316 -23.86 -20.30 20.65
C PRO A 316 -23.15 -19.66 21.85
N VAL A 317 -23.29 -18.34 22.01
CA VAL A 317 -22.83 -17.61 23.20
C VAL A 317 -24.02 -17.46 24.14
N SER A 318 -23.94 -18.10 25.32
CA SER A 318 -25.00 -18.09 26.33
C SER A 318 -24.54 -17.39 27.60
N GLY A 319 -25.45 -16.65 28.25
CA GLY A 319 -25.19 -15.97 29.51
C GLY A 319 -26.09 -14.75 29.67
N ALA A 320 -26.27 -14.27 30.90
CA ALA A 320 -26.98 -13.01 31.09
C ALA A 320 -26.06 -11.84 30.72
N LEU A 321 -26.64 -10.77 30.17
CA LEU A 321 -25.88 -9.54 29.85
C LEU A 321 -25.14 -8.98 31.08
N ALA A 322 -25.75 -9.08 32.26
CA ALA A 322 -25.13 -8.64 33.51
C ALA A 322 -23.83 -9.41 33.82
N ASP A 323 -23.81 -10.72 33.58
CA ASP A 323 -22.62 -11.55 33.80
C ASP A 323 -21.51 -11.19 32.82
N ALA A 324 -21.86 -10.96 31.54
CA ALA A 324 -20.91 -10.49 30.53
C ALA A 324 -20.28 -9.15 30.92
N LEU A 325 -21.09 -8.20 31.40
CA LEU A 325 -20.61 -6.89 31.87
C LEU A 325 -19.67 -6.99 33.07
N LEU A 326 -19.95 -7.90 34.01
CA LEU A 326 -19.13 -8.13 35.19
C LEU A 326 -17.80 -8.83 34.85
N ALA A 327 -17.84 -9.83 33.95
CA ALA A 327 -16.65 -10.58 33.52
C ALA A 327 -15.74 -9.76 32.59
N ARG A 328 -16.31 -8.79 31.87
CA ARG A 328 -15.57 -7.97 30.90
C ARG A 328 -14.46 -7.18 31.58
N HIS A 329 -13.24 -7.43 31.12
CA HIS A 329 -12.05 -6.66 31.42
C HIS A 329 -11.19 -6.55 30.15
N THR A 330 -10.16 -5.70 30.17
CA THR A 330 -9.21 -5.58 29.06
C THR A 330 -7.99 -6.41 29.37
N ALA A 331 -7.79 -7.50 28.62
CA ALA A 331 -6.66 -8.40 28.79
C ALA A 331 -5.34 -7.70 28.45
N ARG A 332 -4.27 -8.06 29.16
CA ARG A 332 -2.92 -7.50 28.97
C ARG A 332 -1.85 -8.58 29.12
N GLY A 333 -0.68 -8.31 28.54
CA GLY A 333 0.49 -9.16 28.70
C GLY A 333 0.23 -10.64 28.44
N PRO A 334 0.55 -11.54 29.39
CA PRO A 334 0.50 -12.98 29.17
C PRO A 334 -0.93 -13.54 28.99
N GLU A 335 -1.98 -12.80 29.39
CA GLU A 335 -3.38 -13.19 29.14
C GLU A 335 -3.68 -13.34 27.63
N LEU A 336 -2.87 -12.71 26.79
CA LEU A 336 -3.03 -12.68 25.34
C LEU A 336 -2.15 -13.72 24.62
N SER A 337 -1.81 -14.83 25.29
CA SER A 337 -0.93 -15.88 24.74
C SER A 337 -1.57 -17.28 24.62
N GLY A 338 -2.78 -17.47 25.15
CA GLY A 338 -3.49 -18.75 25.06
C GLY A 338 -3.86 -19.14 23.61
N PRO A 339 -3.98 -20.44 23.30
CA PRO A 339 -4.25 -20.89 21.94
C PRO A 339 -5.62 -20.42 21.44
N LEU A 340 -5.72 -20.04 20.17
CA LEU A 340 -6.99 -19.65 19.54
C LEU A 340 -7.28 -20.55 18.35
N ASP A 341 -8.52 -20.99 18.20
CA ASP A 341 -8.98 -21.72 17.01
C ASP A 341 -9.94 -20.89 16.13
N ALA A 342 -10.11 -21.34 14.89
CA ALA A 342 -10.95 -20.66 13.90
C ALA A 342 -12.44 -20.61 14.31
N ARG A 343 -12.91 -21.56 15.12
CA ARG A 343 -14.31 -21.60 15.60
C ARG A 343 -14.54 -20.57 16.70
N GLN A 344 -13.59 -20.38 17.61
CA GLN A 344 -13.59 -19.31 18.61
C GLN A 344 -13.57 -17.93 17.93
N LEU A 345 -12.71 -17.75 16.91
CA LEU A 345 -12.67 -16.54 16.10
C LEU A 345 -14.02 -16.28 15.40
N ALA A 346 -14.60 -17.29 14.76
CA ALA A 346 -15.92 -17.19 14.13
C ALA A 346 -17.02 -16.81 15.12
N THR A 347 -16.99 -17.42 16.31
CA THR A 347 -17.94 -17.14 17.39
C THR A 347 -17.88 -15.68 17.82
N LEU A 348 -16.67 -15.15 18.00
CA LEU A 348 -16.46 -13.74 18.34
C LEU A 348 -16.99 -12.81 17.24
N LEU A 349 -16.54 -13.01 15.99
CA LEU A 349 -16.88 -12.14 14.87
C LEU A 349 -18.40 -12.15 14.59
N TRP A 350 -18.99 -13.32 14.45
CA TRP A 350 -20.39 -13.42 14.00
C TRP A 350 -21.40 -13.08 15.09
N THR A 351 -21.07 -13.32 16.36
CA THR A 351 -21.93 -12.88 17.47
C THR A 351 -21.86 -11.36 17.67
N ALA A 352 -20.67 -10.75 17.52
CA ALA A 352 -20.49 -9.32 17.78
C ALA A 352 -21.00 -8.41 16.66
N GLN A 353 -21.00 -8.87 15.39
CA GLN A 353 -21.36 -8.04 14.23
C GLN A 353 -22.13 -8.72 13.11
N GLY A 354 -22.34 -10.04 13.15
CA GLY A 354 -23.03 -10.75 12.07
C GLY A 354 -24.45 -10.23 11.84
N ALA A 355 -24.91 -10.24 10.58
CA ALA A 355 -26.28 -9.87 10.25
C ALA A 355 -27.28 -10.81 10.94
N LEU A 356 -28.33 -10.23 11.53
CA LEU A 356 -29.48 -10.90 12.12
C LEU A 356 -30.48 -11.31 11.03
N PRO A 357 -31.45 -12.21 11.32
CA PRO A 357 -32.42 -12.68 10.32
C PRO A 357 -33.25 -11.58 9.64
N ASP A 358 -33.40 -10.43 10.30
CA ASP A 358 -34.12 -9.26 9.76
C ASP A 358 -33.20 -8.25 9.04
N GLY A 359 -31.93 -8.63 8.81
CA GLY A 359 -30.92 -7.81 8.14
C GLY A 359 -30.26 -6.76 9.03
N ARG A 360 -30.73 -6.57 10.29
CA ARG A 360 -30.08 -5.66 11.24
C ARG A 360 -28.78 -6.26 11.77
N ARG A 361 -27.99 -5.44 12.47
CA ARG A 361 -26.81 -5.87 13.22
C ARG A 361 -27.02 -5.69 14.72
N PRO A 362 -26.27 -6.42 15.57
CA PRO A 362 -26.36 -6.29 17.03
C PRO A 362 -25.75 -4.98 17.58
N TYR A 363 -25.49 -3.98 16.73
CA TYR A 363 -25.07 -2.64 17.12
C TYR A 363 -25.69 -1.60 16.17
N PRO A 364 -25.95 -0.36 16.63
CA PRO A 364 -26.52 0.67 15.79
C PRO A 364 -25.46 1.31 14.88
N SER A 365 -25.88 1.71 13.68
CA SER A 365 -25.05 2.41 12.70
C SER A 365 -25.83 3.56 12.07
N ALA A 366 -25.16 4.69 11.83
CA ALA A 366 -25.78 5.85 11.19
C ALA A 366 -26.21 5.50 9.76
N GLY A 367 -27.52 5.59 9.49
CA GLY A 367 -28.10 5.27 8.18
C GLY A 367 -27.90 3.82 7.74
N ALA A 368 -27.66 2.90 8.68
CA ALA A 368 -27.36 1.49 8.41
C ALA A 368 -26.19 1.28 7.43
N ARG A 369 -25.20 2.19 7.46
CA ARG A 369 -24.01 2.16 6.58
C ARG A 369 -22.95 1.15 7.04
N HIS A 370 -22.96 0.82 8.33
CA HIS A 370 -22.06 -0.12 8.99
C HIS A 370 -20.57 0.17 8.77
N SER A 371 -20.19 1.44 8.71
CA SER A 371 -18.83 1.95 8.43
C SER A 371 -17.70 1.37 9.29
N ALA A 372 -17.99 0.84 10.48
CA ALA A 372 -17.02 0.12 11.30
C ALA A 372 -16.75 -1.28 10.70
N ARG A 373 -15.48 -1.58 10.45
CA ARG A 373 -15.02 -2.82 9.80
C ARG A 373 -13.94 -3.49 10.62
N LEU A 374 -13.71 -4.77 10.35
CA LEU A 374 -12.67 -5.56 11.00
C LEU A 374 -11.71 -6.13 9.97
N ARG A 375 -10.42 -6.05 10.28
CA ARG A 375 -9.38 -6.83 9.64
C ARG A 375 -8.72 -7.72 10.69
N VAL A 376 -8.37 -8.95 10.34
CA VAL A 376 -7.74 -9.93 11.23
C VAL A 376 -6.32 -10.17 10.77
N VAL A 377 -5.35 -9.89 11.64
CA VAL A 377 -3.98 -10.40 11.50
C VAL A 377 -3.93 -11.74 12.22
N ALA A 378 -4.05 -12.84 11.49
CA ALA A 378 -3.93 -14.19 12.03
C ALA A 378 -2.44 -14.60 12.02
N LEU A 379 -1.90 -14.92 13.19
CA LEU A 379 -0.49 -15.33 13.34
C LEU A 379 -0.38 -16.83 13.61
N ARG A 380 -1.19 -17.35 14.55
CA ARG A 380 -1.15 -18.73 15.05
C ARG A 380 -2.56 -19.22 15.42
N VAL A 381 -3.51 -19.11 14.50
CA VAL A 381 -4.90 -19.55 14.73
C VAL A 381 -5.08 -20.97 14.21
N THR A 382 -5.47 -21.90 15.07
CA THR A 382 -5.67 -23.30 14.66
C THR A 382 -6.84 -23.39 13.67
N GLY A 383 -6.59 -23.95 12.48
CA GLY A 383 -7.58 -24.07 11.41
C GLY A 383 -7.72 -22.82 10.53
N LEU A 384 -6.79 -21.86 10.60
CA LEU A 384 -6.70 -20.70 9.71
C LEU A 384 -5.23 -20.40 9.40
N GLU A 385 -4.89 -20.32 8.11
CA GLU A 385 -3.52 -20.01 7.68
C GLU A 385 -3.09 -18.60 8.16
N PRO A 386 -1.80 -18.38 8.50
CA PRO A 386 -1.31 -17.05 8.85
C PRO A 386 -1.51 -16.06 7.70
N GLY A 387 -2.13 -14.92 7.99
CA GLY A 387 -2.51 -13.95 6.97
C GLY A 387 -3.14 -12.68 7.54
N VAL A 388 -3.31 -11.69 6.66
CA VAL A 388 -4.15 -10.51 6.90
C VAL A 388 -5.46 -10.73 6.15
N TYR A 389 -6.58 -10.66 6.87
CA TYR A 389 -7.91 -10.98 6.36
C TYR A 389 -8.89 -9.83 6.57
N GLU A 390 -9.57 -9.39 5.53
CA GLU A 390 -10.76 -8.57 5.67
C GLU A 390 -11.91 -9.45 6.16
N VAL A 391 -12.70 -8.98 7.12
CA VAL A 391 -13.90 -9.67 7.57
C VAL A 391 -15.08 -9.24 6.71
N ASP A 392 -15.63 -10.16 5.92
CA ASP A 392 -16.91 -9.93 5.23
C ASP A 392 -18.05 -10.46 6.10
N GLU A 393 -18.64 -9.55 6.84
CA GLU A 393 -19.67 -9.85 7.82
C GLU A 393 -21.06 -10.10 7.22
N VAL A 394 -21.26 -9.75 5.95
CA VAL A 394 -22.49 -10.05 5.21
C VAL A 394 -22.46 -11.50 4.74
N ARG A 395 -21.37 -11.92 4.09
CA ARG A 395 -21.17 -13.30 3.63
C ARG A 395 -20.70 -14.23 4.75
N ARG A 396 -20.35 -13.68 5.92
CA ARG A 396 -19.77 -14.41 7.07
C ARG A 396 -18.54 -15.23 6.66
N THR A 397 -17.65 -14.60 5.91
CA THR A 397 -16.38 -15.20 5.45
C THR A 397 -15.23 -14.24 5.75
N LEU A 398 -14.01 -14.78 5.76
CA LEU A 398 -12.81 -13.97 5.65
C LEU A 398 -12.44 -13.81 4.17
N VAL A 399 -11.74 -12.73 3.83
CA VAL A 399 -11.18 -12.45 2.51
C VAL A 399 -9.68 -12.23 2.68
N HIS A 400 -8.84 -13.07 2.08
CA HIS A 400 -7.39 -13.00 2.27
C HIS A 400 -6.78 -11.82 1.50
N VAL A 401 -6.26 -10.83 2.24
CA VAL A 401 -5.69 -9.58 1.71
C VAL A 401 -4.20 -9.72 1.42
N ALA A 402 -3.44 -10.25 2.38
CA ALA A 402 -1.97 -10.36 2.30
C ALA A 402 -1.45 -11.52 3.18
N PRO A 403 -0.24 -12.05 2.92
CA PRO A 403 0.45 -12.95 3.83
C PRO A 403 0.60 -12.33 5.24
N ALA A 404 0.82 -13.17 6.25
CA ALA A 404 1.07 -12.67 7.60
C ALA A 404 2.30 -11.75 7.63
N PRO A 405 2.20 -10.56 8.25
CA PRO A 405 3.35 -9.70 8.46
C PRO A 405 4.35 -10.39 9.40
N PRO A 406 5.65 -10.11 9.28
CA PRO A 406 6.61 -10.51 10.30
C PRO A 406 6.19 -9.99 11.67
N VAL A 407 6.49 -10.77 12.71
CA VAL A 407 6.20 -10.42 14.10
C VAL A 407 6.82 -9.06 14.48
N ASP A 408 8.01 -8.77 13.97
CA ASP A 408 8.71 -7.50 14.24
C ASP A 408 7.98 -6.29 13.65
N ASP A 409 7.31 -6.43 12.51
CA ASP A 409 6.50 -5.36 11.92
C ASP A 409 5.24 -5.12 12.76
N VAL A 410 4.58 -6.20 13.20
CA VAL A 410 3.44 -6.08 14.14
C VAL A 410 3.91 -5.41 15.43
N ARG A 411 5.06 -5.80 15.97
CA ARG A 411 5.66 -5.19 17.17
C ARG A 411 5.97 -3.71 16.96
N ALA A 412 6.45 -3.34 15.78
CA ALA A 412 6.73 -1.96 15.41
C ALA A 412 5.48 -1.07 15.24
N SER A 413 4.28 -1.66 15.15
CA SER A 413 3.04 -0.91 14.93
C SER A 413 2.50 -0.20 16.18
N SER A 414 2.93 -0.57 17.40
CA SER A 414 2.43 0.05 18.63
C SER A 414 3.46 0.07 19.75
N MET A 415 3.46 1.16 20.54
CA MET A 415 4.25 1.25 21.77
C MET A 415 3.80 0.30 22.89
N TRP A 416 2.63 -0.35 22.73
CA TRP A 416 2.12 -1.36 23.66
C TRP A 416 2.46 -2.79 23.25
N PHE A 417 3.11 -2.97 22.09
CA PHE A 417 3.68 -4.25 21.68
C PHE A 417 5.16 -4.38 22.06
N GLY A 418 5.57 -5.60 22.41
CA GLY A 418 6.94 -5.95 22.78
C GLY A 418 7.11 -6.23 24.27
N GLU A 419 8.33 -6.07 24.75
CA GLU A 419 8.72 -6.45 26.10
C GLU A 419 8.38 -5.35 27.13
N GLY A 420 7.84 -5.75 28.28
CA GLY A 420 7.57 -4.86 29.41
C GLY A 420 6.28 -5.23 30.16
N GLU A 421 6.13 -4.67 31.36
CA GLU A 421 4.95 -4.91 32.20
C GLU A 421 3.66 -4.45 31.49
N GLY A 422 2.69 -5.35 31.38
CA GLY A 422 1.40 -5.10 30.72
C GLY A 422 1.45 -4.97 29.19
N ARG A 423 2.63 -5.06 28.56
CA ARG A 423 2.77 -5.05 27.10
C ARG A 423 2.49 -6.41 26.49
N VAL A 424 1.96 -6.41 25.28
CA VAL A 424 1.55 -7.62 24.57
C VAL A 424 2.68 -8.07 23.65
N ASP A 425 3.03 -9.35 23.66
CA ASP A 425 4.04 -9.88 22.74
C ASP A 425 3.38 -10.49 21.49
N PRO A 426 3.53 -9.86 20.30
CA PRO A 426 3.00 -10.43 19.07
C PRO A 426 3.65 -11.76 18.68
N ALA A 427 4.77 -12.17 19.30
CA ALA A 427 5.39 -13.47 19.08
C ALA A 427 4.59 -14.63 19.71
N THR A 428 3.78 -14.34 20.73
CA THR A 428 2.94 -15.34 21.42
C THR A 428 1.44 -15.14 21.17
N THR A 429 1.02 -13.93 20.77
CA THR A 429 -0.40 -13.61 20.52
C THR A 429 -0.97 -14.31 19.28
N PRO A 430 -2.03 -15.13 19.35
CA PRO A 430 -2.54 -15.86 18.18
C PRO A 430 -3.08 -14.99 17.05
N ALA A 431 -3.77 -13.90 17.39
CA ALA A 431 -4.35 -12.98 16.41
C ALA A 431 -4.44 -11.55 16.96
N VAL A 432 -4.51 -10.58 16.04
CA VAL A 432 -4.85 -9.19 16.35
C VAL A 432 -6.01 -8.76 15.46
N LEU A 433 -7.13 -8.37 16.05
CA LEU A 433 -8.22 -7.71 15.33
C LEU A 433 -7.88 -6.22 15.18
N ALA A 434 -8.07 -5.68 14.00
CA ALA A 434 -7.98 -4.27 13.72
C ALA A 434 -9.37 -3.72 13.42
N LEU A 435 -9.88 -2.92 14.34
CA LEU A 435 -11.14 -2.21 14.18
C LEU A 435 -10.85 -0.86 13.53
N TYR A 436 -11.31 -0.70 12.30
CA TYR A 436 -11.13 0.52 11.51
C TYR A 436 -12.49 1.03 11.00
N THR A 437 -12.51 2.25 10.48
CA THR A 437 -13.73 2.88 9.96
C THR A 437 -13.50 3.39 8.54
N ARG A 438 -14.47 3.12 7.65
CA ARG A 438 -14.51 3.67 6.28
C ARG A 438 -15.07 5.09 6.28
N ILE A 439 -14.26 6.04 6.71
CA ILE A 439 -14.64 7.45 6.87
C ILE A 439 -14.92 8.09 5.51
N GLY A 440 -14.20 7.72 4.46
CA GLY A 440 -14.43 8.23 3.10
C GLY A 440 -15.86 7.96 2.60
N GLU A 441 -16.29 6.69 2.66
CA GLU A 441 -17.66 6.28 2.30
C GLU A 441 -18.71 7.04 3.15
N LEU A 442 -18.46 7.17 4.45
CA LEU A 442 -19.39 7.84 5.36
C LEU A 442 -19.43 9.36 5.11
N ARG A 443 -18.31 9.97 4.73
CA ARG A 443 -18.18 11.39 4.39
C ARG A 443 -18.98 11.76 3.16
N ALA A 444 -19.08 10.87 2.17
CA ALA A 444 -19.92 11.11 1.00
C ALA A 444 -21.40 11.32 1.39
N ALA A 445 -21.89 10.61 2.42
CA ALA A 445 -23.27 10.75 2.90
C ALA A 445 -23.45 11.83 3.99
N TYR A 446 -22.47 12.02 4.88
CA TYR A 446 -22.64 12.81 6.10
C TYR A 446 -21.72 14.03 6.20
N GLY A 447 -20.87 14.27 5.19
CA GLY A 447 -19.92 15.39 5.17
C GLY A 447 -19.05 15.43 6.43
N LEU A 448 -18.95 16.60 7.05
CA LEU A 448 -18.18 16.81 8.28
C LEU A 448 -18.72 16.02 9.49
N ARG A 449 -19.94 15.48 9.43
CA ARG A 449 -20.50 14.70 10.55
C ARG A 449 -19.95 13.28 10.60
N ALA A 450 -19.37 12.78 9.50
CA ALA A 450 -18.91 11.40 9.36
C ALA A 450 -17.98 10.97 10.51
N LEU A 451 -16.96 11.75 10.85
CA LEU A 451 -15.97 11.36 11.86
C LEU A 451 -16.59 11.14 13.27
N ARG A 452 -17.61 11.92 13.66
CA ARG A 452 -18.34 11.70 14.92
C ARG A 452 -19.09 10.36 14.89
N LEU A 453 -19.73 10.07 13.75
CA LEU A 453 -20.56 8.88 13.59
C LEU A 453 -19.68 7.62 13.51
N ALA A 454 -18.58 7.68 12.77
CA ALA A 454 -17.61 6.61 12.60
C ALA A 454 -17.05 6.13 13.95
N PHE A 455 -16.48 7.03 14.76
CA PHE A 455 -15.91 6.63 16.06
C PHE A 455 -16.96 6.24 17.10
N THR A 456 -18.17 6.80 17.04
CA THR A 456 -19.29 6.33 17.87
C THR A 456 -19.65 4.89 17.53
N GLU A 457 -19.75 4.58 16.24
CA GLU A 457 -20.06 3.23 15.76
C GLU A 457 -18.94 2.23 16.08
N ALA A 458 -17.67 2.61 15.89
CA ALA A 458 -16.53 1.81 16.30
C ALA A 458 -16.58 1.49 17.80
N GLY A 459 -16.94 2.47 18.66
CA GLY A 459 -17.14 2.23 20.09
C GLY A 459 -18.23 1.19 20.40
N HIS A 460 -19.35 1.21 19.67
CA HIS A 460 -20.39 0.19 19.82
C HIS A 460 -19.89 -1.21 19.45
N LEU A 461 -19.20 -1.34 18.32
CA LEU A 461 -18.65 -2.61 17.88
C LEU A 461 -17.54 -3.12 18.81
N ALA A 462 -16.63 -2.25 19.25
CA ALA A 462 -15.59 -2.57 20.22
C ALA A 462 -16.17 -3.14 21.51
N GLN A 463 -17.24 -2.52 22.03
CA GLN A 463 -17.91 -3.00 23.23
C GLN A 463 -18.60 -4.34 23.01
N ASN A 464 -19.26 -4.56 21.86
CA ASN A 464 -19.83 -5.88 21.53
C ASN A 464 -18.75 -6.96 21.50
N LEU A 465 -17.62 -6.70 20.85
CA LEU A 465 -16.48 -7.64 20.81
C LEU A 465 -15.99 -7.96 22.22
N ALA A 466 -15.84 -6.96 23.08
CA ALA A 466 -15.39 -7.16 24.46
C ALA A 466 -16.37 -8.00 25.30
N LEU A 467 -17.68 -7.78 25.14
CA LEU A 467 -18.71 -8.55 25.86
C LEU A 467 -18.77 -10.00 25.36
N VAL A 468 -18.74 -10.21 24.04
CA VAL A 468 -18.72 -11.55 23.45
C VAL A 468 -17.46 -12.32 23.85
N ALA A 469 -16.30 -11.66 23.86
CA ALA A 469 -15.05 -12.27 24.33
C ALA A 469 -15.17 -12.73 25.79
N ALA A 470 -15.66 -11.85 26.68
CA ALA A 470 -15.87 -12.18 28.08
C ALA A 470 -16.84 -13.36 28.29
N SER A 471 -17.92 -13.44 27.52
CA SER A 471 -18.89 -14.54 27.58
C SER A 471 -18.40 -15.84 26.92
N SER A 472 -17.35 -15.79 26.10
CA SER A 472 -16.86 -16.94 25.32
C SER A 472 -15.52 -17.48 25.83
N GLY A 473 -15.04 -17.01 26.99
CA GLY A 473 -13.75 -17.42 27.53
C GLY A 473 -12.56 -16.95 26.68
N LEU A 474 -12.67 -15.78 26.06
CA LEU A 474 -11.61 -15.18 25.25
C LEU A 474 -11.02 -13.96 25.97
N ALA A 475 -9.70 -13.82 25.88
CA ALA A 475 -8.96 -12.65 26.30
C ALA A 475 -8.86 -11.66 25.14
N LEU A 476 -9.33 -10.43 25.33
CA LEU A 476 -9.31 -9.37 24.31
C LEU A 476 -8.63 -8.11 24.86
N GLY A 477 -7.56 -7.69 24.20
CA GLY A 477 -6.91 -6.41 24.45
C GLY A 477 -7.62 -5.27 23.73
N MET A 478 -7.43 -4.04 24.21
CA MET A 478 -7.94 -2.83 23.53
C MET A 478 -6.84 -1.77 23.52
N ILE A 479 -6.15 -1.65 22.38
CA ILE A 479 -5.00 -0.76 22.20
C ILE A 479 -5.40 0.37 21.27
N GLY A 480 -5.57 1.57 21.82
CA GLY A 480 -5.74 2.81 21.04
C GLY A 480 -4.44 3.59 20.83
N GLY A 481 -3.34 3.15 21.44
CA GLY A 481 -2.02 3.74 21.26
C GLY A 481 -1.23 2.96 20.23
N PHE A 482 -1.09 3.47 19.02
CA PHE A 482 -0.30 2.85 17.96
C PHE A 482 0.37 3.93 17.10
N TYR A 483 1.33 3.52 16.29
CA TYR A 483 1.95 4.39 15.29
C TYR A 483 1.13 4.28 14.01
N ASP A 484 0.20 5.22 13.78
CA ASP A 484 -0.82 5.16 12.73
C ASP A 484 -0.28 4.67 11.39
N ASP A 485 0.71 5.35 10.80
CA ASP A 485 1.22 4.97 9.48
C ASP A 485 1.76 3.54 9.44
N MET A 486 2.43 3.08 10.50
CA MET A 486 2.96 1.71 10.58
C MET A 486 1.84 0.69 10.77
N ALA A 487 0.85 1.01 11.61
CA ALA A 487 -0.28 0.13 11.85
C ALA A 487 -1.17 -0.02 10.60
N HIS A 488 -1.50 1.09 9.91
CA HIS A 488 -2.21 1.03 8.63
C HIS A 488 -1.40 0.24 7.60
N ASP A 489 -0.08 0.40 7.57
CA ASP A 489 0.79 -0.34 6.65
C ASP A 489 0.75 -1.86 6.90
N VAL A 490 0.96 -2.31 8.14
CA VAL A 490 0.83 -3.73 8.54
C VAL A 490 -0.54 -4.29 8.18
N LEU A 491 -1.57 -3.46 8.30
CA LEU A 491 -2.93 -3.83 8.00
C LEU A 491 -3.29 -3.71 6.52
N CYS A 492 -2.46 -3.13 5.65
CA CYS A 492 -2.81 -2.80 4.25
C CYS A 492 -4.00 -1.83 4.11
N LEU A 493 -4.10 -0.85 5.02
CA LEU A 493 -5.07 0.24 4.98
C LEU A 493 -4.41 1.51 4.43
N ASP A 494 -5.17 2.40 3.79
CA ASP A 494 -4.63 3.67 3.31
C ASP A 494 -4.36 4.68 4.46
N GLY A 495 -5.15 4.66 5.53
CA GLY A 495 -5.05 5.63 6.62
C GLY A 495 -5.63 7.02 6.32
N VAL A 496 -6.26 7.21 5.15
CA VAL A 496 -6.89 8.45 4.70
C VAL A 496 -8.41 8.31 4.71
N ASP A 497 -8.93 7.34 3.96
CA ASP A 497 -10.36 7.02 3.90
C ASP A 497 -10.71 5.88 4.87
N ASP A 498 -9.76 4.97 5.12
CA ASP A 498 -9.87 3.87 6.06
C ASP A 498 -8.96 4.10 7.26
N THR A 499 -9.55 4.52 8.39
CA THR A 499 -8.81 4.91 9.59
C THR A 499 -8.94 3.88 10.70
N LEU A 500 -7.82 3.41 11.23
CA LEU A 500 -7.73 2.50 12.37
C LEU A 500 -8.18 3.18 13.68
N VAL A 501 -8.93 2.45 14.49
CA VAL A 501 -9.42 2.91 15.81
C VAL A 501 -8.81 2.10 16.94
N TYR A 502 -8.79 0.77 16.81
CA TYR A 502 -8.19 -0.12 17.80
C TYR A 502 -7.39 -1.25 17.15
N LEU A 503 -6.25 -1.56 17.76
CA LEU A 503 -5.64 -2.89 17.70
C LEU A 503 -6.13 -3.70 18.89
N MET A 504 -6.68 -4.89 18.66
CA MET A 504 -7.30 -5.73 19.67
C MET A 504 -6.68 -7.13 19.61
N PRO A 505 -5.55 -7.34 20.31
CA PRO A 505 -4.94 -8.67 20.41
C PRO A 505 -5.93 -9.64 21.05
N LEU A 506 -5.92 -10.88 20.59
CA LEU A 506 -6.93 -11.88 20.91
C LEU A 506 -6.28 -13.24 21.18
N ALA A 507 -6.72 -13.87 22.27
CA ALA A 507 -6.35 -15.22 22.66
C ALA A 507 -7.52 -15.92 23.37
N SER A 508 -7.44 -17.25 23.54
CA SER A 508 -8.26 -17.93 24.54
C SER A 508 -7.70 -17.66 25.94
N VAL A 509 -8.59 -17.60 26.94
CA VAL A 509 -8.22 -17.58 28.38
C VAL A 509 -7.58 -18.89 28.79
#